data_AF-A0A1N6TF27-F1
#
_entry.id   AF-A0A1N6TF27-F1
#
_cell.length_a   1.000
_cell.length_b   1.000
_cell.length_c   1.000
_cell.angle_alpha   90.00
_cell.angle_beta   90.00
_cell.angle_gamma   90.00
#
_symmetry.space_group_name_H-M   'P 1'
#
loop_
_entity.id
_entity.type
_entity.pdbx_description
1 polymer ?
#
loop_
_entity_poly.entity_id
_entity_poly.type
_entity_poly.pdbx_seq_one_letter_code
_entity_poly.pdbx_strand_id
1 'polypeptide(L)'
;MLCATTSAGTACARISGRAGLLTRETRPGSAAAPRHVLILTPDGRTELLRRLREPDELFITDENRWFTVLAFLRHLGDPAEQAAVLRRRLAFLTEPASFFWDAGRPLRAEDFDDPFRKGLLTIATATSRTEIRWIRETIDRLTDA
;
A
#
# COMPACT_ATOMS: atom_id res chain seq x y z
N MET A 1 -21.23 0.15 -7.54
CA MET A 1 -20.84 -1.25 -7.80
C MET A 1 -19.40 -1.22 -8.29
N LEU A 2 -18.42 -1.41 -7.40
CA LEU A 2 -17.02 -1.63 -7.77
C LEU A 2 -16.59 -2.94 -7.11
N CYS A 3 -16.43 -3.97 -7.94
CA CYS A 3 -15.89 -5.26 -7.54
C CYS A 3 -14.38 -5.19 -7.76
N ALA A 4 -13.60 -4.91 -6.71
CA ALA A 4 -12.16 -5.06 -6.71
C ALA A 4 -11.85 -6.46 -6.16
N THR A 5 -11.91 -7.46 -7.03
CA THR A 5 -11.42 -8.81 -6.73
C THR A 5 -9.89 -8.80 -6.76
N THR A 6 -9.31 -9.34 -5.68
CA THR A 6 -7.89 -9.77 -5.55
C THR A 6 -6.88 -8.74 -5.00
N SER A 7 -7.14 -8.21 -3.79
CA SER A 7 -6.10 -7.94 -2.76
C SER A 7 -6.69 -7.46 -1.42
N ALA A 8 -7.91 -6.87 -1.43
CA ALA A 8 -8.57 -6.33 -0.24
C ALA A 8 -8.93 -7.39 0.83
N GLY A 9 -8.99 -8.68 0.47
CA GLY A 9 -9.33 -9.76 1.39
C GLY A 9 -8.36 -9.90 2.56
N THR A 10 -7.07 -9.72 2.33
CA THR A 10 -6.03 -9.90 3.36
C THR A 10 -5.96 -8.73 4.34
N ALA A 11 -6.34 -7.53 3.89
CA ALA A 11 -6.42 -6.33 4.72
C ALA A 11 -7.60 -6.41 5.71
N CYS A 12 -8.79 -6.79 5.23
CA CYS A 12 -9.96 -7.01 6.08
C CYS A 12 -9.79 -8.20 7.04
N ALA A 13 -9.14 -9.29 6.60
CA ALA A 13 -8.90 -10.46 7.43
C ALA A 13 -8.05 -10.16 8.67
N ARG A 14 -7.11 -9.21 8.62
CA ARG A 14 -6.23 -8.88 9.76
C ARG A 14 -6.89 -7.97 10.80
N ILE A 15 -7.86 -7.16 10.40
CA ILE A 15 -8.72 -6.41 11.35
C ILE A 15 -9.66 -7.38 12.09
N SER A 16 -10.04 -8.48 11.43
CA SER A 16 -10.97 -9.49 11.98
C SER A 16 -10.44 -10.28 13.17
N GLY A 17 -9.14 -10.20 13.50
CA GLY A 17 -8.52 -10.94 14.59
C GLY A 17 -8.64 -10.30 15.98
N ARG A 18 -9.09 -9.03 16.09
CA ARG A 18 -9.37 -8.38 17.38
C ARG A 18 -10.87 -8.25 17.59
N ALA A 19 -11.36 -8.78 18.70
CA ALA A 19 -12.75 -8.64 19.12
C ALA A 19 -13.14 -7.14 19.17
N GLY A 20 -14.31 -6.80 18.63
CA GLY A 20 -14.88 -5.45 18.73
C GLY A 20 -14.59 -4.49 17.57
N LEU A 21 -13.67 -4.79 16.65
CA LEU A 21 -13.35 -3.90 15.52
C LEU A 21 -14.26 -4.08 14.30
N LEU A 22 -14.87 -5.25 14.17
CA LEU A 22 -15.78 -5.58 13.08
C LEU A 22 -17.04 -6.24 13.63
N THR A 23 -18.19 -5.86 13.09
CA THR A 23 -19.44 -6.60 13.25
C THR A 23 -19.71 -7.41 11.99
N ARG A 24 -20.25 -8.62 12.19
CA ARG A 24 -20.70 -9.51 11.10
C ARG A 24 -22.21 -9.37 10.98
N GLU A 25 -22.68 -8.90 9.84
CA GLU A 25 -24.08 -8.97 9.46
C GLU A 25 -24.28 -10.06 8.42
N THR A 26 -25.22 -10.98 8.68
CA THR A 26 -25.65 -11.93 7.67
C THR A 26 -26.83 -11.31 6.92
N ARG A 27 -26.65 -11.00 5.64
CA ARG A 27 -27.76 -10.54 4.79
C ARG A 27 -28.33 -11.70 3.98
N PRO A 28 -29.67 -11.86 3.93
CA PRO A 28 -30.28 -12.85 3.08
C PRO A 28 -29.96 -12.54 1.61
N GLY A 29 -29.33 -13.49 0.92
CA GLY A 29 -29.07 -13.39 -0.52
C GLY A 29 -30.38 -13.60 -1.29
N SER A 30 -30.61 -12.83 -2.35
CA SER A 30 -31.88 -12.89 -3.11
C SER A 30 -32.07 -14.19 -3.90
N ALA A 31 -31.07 -15.08 -3.97
CA ALA A 31 -31.16 -16.39 -4.64
C ALA A 31 -30.08 -17.44 -4.26
N ALA A 32 -29.15 -17.15 -3.35
CA ALA A 32 -28.03 -18.05 -3.02
C ALA A 32 -27.47 -17.79 -1.62
N ALA A 33 -26.65 -18.75 -1.13
CA ALA A 33 -26.02 -18.86 0.19
C ALA A 33 -25.79 -17.53 0.95
N PRO A 34 -26.00 -17.52 2.29
CA PRO A 34 -25.95 -16.32 3.11
C PRO A 34 -24.67 -15.50 2.88
N ARG A 35 -24.82 -14.19 2.64
CA ARG A 35 -23.69 -13.27 2.48
C ARG A 35 -23.32 -12.70 3.84
N HIS A 36 -22.08 -12.91 4.25
CA HIS A 36 -21.51 -12.25 5.41
C HIS A 36 -20.93 -10.89 5.01
N VAL A 37 -21.51 -9.82 5.55
CA VAL A 37 -21.01 -8.45 5.42
C VAL A 37 -20.24 -8.11 6.69
N LEU A 38 -19.01 -7.63 6.53
CA LEU A 38 -18.20 -7.09 7.62
C LEU A 38 -18.38 -5.58 7.65
N ILE A 39 -18.77 -5.05 8.81
CA ILE A 39 -18.95 -3.62 9.04
C ILE A 39 -17.93 -3.18 10.08
N LEU A 40 -17.24 -2.08 9.81
CA LEU A 40 -16.35 -1.45 10.78
C LEU A 40 -17.17 -0.83 11.91
N THR A 41 -16.82 -1.15 13.15
CA THR A 41 -17.32 -0.44 14.32
C THR A 41 -16.65 0.94 14.42
N PRO A 42 -17.15 1.86 15.26
CA PRO A 42 -16.44 3.11 15.55
C PRO A 42 -15.00 2.89 16.02
N ASP A 43 -14.78 1.88 16.87
CA ASP A 43 -13.45 1.47 17.34
C ASP A 43 -12.60 0.89 16.20
N GLY A 44 -13.22 0.08 15.33
CA GLY A 44 -12.61 -0.42 14.10
C GLY A 44 -12.16 0.70 13.17
N ARG A 45 -12.98 1.74 13.00
CA ARG A 45 -12.63 2.91 12.20
C ARG A 45 -11.46 3.67 12.82
N THR A 46 -11.47 3.86 14.14
CA THR A 46 -10.39 4.53 14.87
C THR A 46 -9.07 3.78 14.71
N GLU A 47 -9.09 2.45 14.87
CA GLU A 47 -7.90 1.61 14.69
C GLU A 47 -7.42 1.60 13.23
N LEU A 48 -8.34 1.57 12.25
CA LEU A 48 -7.98 1.68 10.83
C LEU A 48 -7.25 3.00 10.56
N LEU A 49 -7.79 4.13 11.01
CA LEU A 49 -7.16 5.44 10.82
C LEU A 49 -5.80 5.51 11.51
N ARG A 50 -5.67 4.94 12.72
CA ARG A 50 -4.37 4.85 13.41
C ARG A 50 -3.33 4.10 12.57
N ARG A 51 -3.69 2.93 12.02
CA ARG A 51 -2.80 2.15 11.15
C ARG A 51 -2.50 2.82 9.81
N LEU A 52 -3.40 3.66 9.32
CA LEU A 52 -3.15 4.44 8.10
C LEU A 52 -2.18 5.59 8.36
N ARG A 53 -2.23 6.25 9.53
CA ARG A 53 -1.24 7.28 9.92
C ARG A 53 0.14 6.67 10.17
N GLU A 54 0.15 5.52 10.84
CA GLU A 54 1.37 4.83 11.25
C GLU A 54 1.37 3.40 10.71
N PRO A 55 1.51 3.21 9.38
CA PRO A 55 1.63 1.88 8.82
C PRO A 55 2.93 1.22 9.29
N ASP A 56 2.84 -0.09 9.56
CA ASP A 56 4.01 -0.93 9.83
C ASP A 56 4.98 -0.86 8.64
N GLU A 57 6.26 -1.06 8.91
CA GLU A 57 7.33 -0.94 7.90
C GLU A 57 7.07 -1.78 6.64
N LEU A 58 6.59 -3.02 6.79
CA LEU A 58 6.27 -3.89 5.65
C LEU A 58 5.17 -3.33 4.74
N PHE A 59 4.30 -2.45 5.23
CA PHE A 59 3.32 -1.77 4.38
C PHE A 59 3.90 -0.55 3.67
N ILE A 60 5.07 -0.09 4.08
CA ILE A 60 5.83 0.98 3.41
C ILE A 60 6.83 0.41 2.42
N THR A 61 7.42 -0.76 2.66
CA THR A 61 8.52 -1.29 1.84
C THR A 61 8.06 -2.24 0.74
N ASP A 62 7.10 -3.13 1.02
CA ASP A 62 6.55 -4.07 0.03
C ASP A 62 5.51 -3.39 -0.87
N GLU A 63 5.67 -3.53 -2.19
CA GLU A 63 4.80 -2.88 -3.19
C GLU A 63 3.34 -3.33 -3.09
N ASN A 64 3.07 -4.63 -2.95
CA ASN A 64 1.71 -5.16 -2.89
C ASN A 64 0.96 -4.68 -1.64
N ARG A 65 1.66 -4.62 -0.50
CA ARG A 65 1.13 -4.09 0.75
C ARG A 65 0.97 -2.59 0.70
N TRP A 66 1.90 -1.87 0.08
CA TRP A 66 1.82 -0.44 -0.11
C TRP A 66 0.55 -0.02 -0.86
N PHE A 67 0.17 -0.72 -1.93
CA PHE A 67 -1.09 -0.44 -2.62
C PHE A 67 -2.33 -0.58 -1.74
N THR A 68 -2.27 -1.43 -0.71
CA THR A 68 -3.35 -1.50 0.28
C THR A 68 -3.45 -0.20 1.08
N VAL A 69 -2.33 0.34 1.58
CA VAL A 69 -2.33 1.63 2.29
C VAL A 69 -2.85 2.73 1.38
N LEU A 70 -2.32 2.80 0.16
CA LEU A 70 -2.66 3.83 -0.81
C LEU A 70 -4.17 3.85 -1.14
N ALA A 71 -4.79 2.69 -1.29
CA ALA A 71 -6.23 2.57 -1.58
C ALA A 71 -7.13 3.20 -0.49
N PHE A 72 -6.65 3.27 0.75
CA PHE A 72 -7.41 3.78 1.88
C PHE A 72 -6.88 5.11 2.44
N LEU A 73 -5.73 5.61 1.95
CA LEU A 73 -5.07 6.79 2.50
C LEU A 73 -5.95 8.04 2.50
N ARG A 74 -6.83 8.19 1.50
CA ARG A 74 -7.83 9.26 1.41
C ARG A 74 -8.77 9.37 2.62
N HIS A 75 -8.84 8.35 3.47
CA HIS A 75 -9.68 8.34 4.65
C HIS A 75 -9.03 9.04 5.85
N LEU A 76 -7.73 9.36 5.79
CA LEU A 76 -7.13 10.33 6.69
C LEU A 76 -7.68 11.72 6.33
N GLY A 77 -8.33 12.39 7.29
CA GLY A 77 -9.00 13.66 7.02
C GLY A 77 -8.04 14.85 6.89
N ASP A 78 -6.82 14.72 7.43
CA ASP A 78 -5.80 15.75 7.40
C ASP A 78 -4.81 15.50 6.23
N PRO A 79 -4.70 16.43 5.25
CA PRO A 79 -3.71 16.37 4.18
C PRO A 79 -2.26 16.22 4.68
N ALA A 80 -1.93 16.80 5.84
CA ALA A 80 -0.60 16.69 6.42
C ALA A 80 -0.29 15.26 6.88
N GLU A 81 -1.27 14.55 7.47
CA GLU A 81 -1.15 13.13 7.82
C GLU A 81 -0.97 12.25 6.56
N GLN A 82 -1.71 12.54 5.48
CA GLN A 82 -1.54 11.84 4.21
C GLN A 82 -0.13 12.06 3.64
N ALA A 83 0.32 13.31 3.61
CA ALA A 83 1.64 13.67 3.11
C ALA A 83 2.77 13.04 3.95
N ALA A 84 2.60 12.91 5.26
CA ALA A 84 3.58 12.23 6.13
C ALA A 84 3.78 10.76 5.75
N VAL A 85 2.70 10.02 5.45
CA VAL A 85 2.78 8.63 5.00
C VAL A 85 3.48 8.53 3.63
N LEU A 86 3.14 9.42 2.70
CA LEU A 86 3.77 9.50 1.39
C LEU A 86 5.27 9.80 1.50
N ARG A 87 5.69 10.71 2.40
CA ARG A 87 7.10 11.02 2.65
C ARG A 87 7.87 9.80 3.16
N ARG A 88 7.27 8.97 4.00
CA ARG A 88 7.91 7.72 4.47
C ARG A 88 8.16 6.74 3.32
N ARG A 89 7.18 6.54 2.42
CA ARG A 89 7.38 5.74 1.21
C ARG A 89 8.43 6.34 0.28
N LEU A 90 8.39 7.66 0.09
CA LEU A 90 9.38 8.37 -0.72
C LEU A 90 10.80 8.14 -0.21
N ALA A 91 11.01 8.29 1.10
CA ALA A 91 12.31 8.08 1.73
C ALA A 91 12.86 6.68 1.39
N PHE A 92 12.06 5.64 1.61
CA PHE A 92 12.42 4.25 1.25
C PHE A 92 12.76 4.09 -0.24
N LEU A 93 11.93 4.61 -1.15
CA LEU A 93 12.17 4.49 -2.60
C LEU A 93 13.40 5.26 -3.09
N THR A 94 13.83 6.29 -2.36
CA THR A 94 15.02 7.09 -2.69
C THR A 94 16.30 6.57 -2.07
N GLU A 95 16.22 5.61 -1.14
CA GLU A 95 17.41 4.92 -0.65
C GLU A 95 18.03 4.11 -1.80
N PRO A 96 19.36 4.08 -1.91
CA PRO A 96 20.04 3.27 -2.92
C PRO A 96 19.89 1.79 -2.60
N ALA A 97 18.77 1.20 -3.03
CA ALA A 97 18.51 -0.22 -2.98
C ALA A 97 18.73 -0.82 -4.37
N SER A 98 19.78 -1.63 -4.53
CA SER A 98 19.80 -2.61 -5.62
C SER A 98 19.59 -4.00 -5.04
N PHE A 99 18.78 -4.79 -5.74
CA PHE A 99 18.56 -6.20 -5.41
C PHE A 99 19.82 -7.05 -5.68
N PHE A 100 20.74 -6.54 -6.49
CA PHE A 100 21.96 -7.25 -6.86
C PHE A 100 23.17 -6.38 -6.56
N TRP A 101 24.15 -6.97 -5.87
CA TRP A 101 25.41 -6.33 -5.53
C TRP A 101 26.55 -7.16 -6.10
N ASP A 102 27.58 -6.47 -6.60
CA ASP A 102 28.85 -7.06 -7.00
C ASP A 102 29.97 -6.19 -6.45
N ALA A 103 30.96 -6.81 -5.82
CA ALA A 103 32.12 -6.11 -5.22
C ALA A 103 31.77 -4.83 -4.42
N GLY A 104 30.63 -4.81 -3.73
CA GLY A 104 30.20 -3.66 -2.92
C GLY A 104 29.56 -2.50 -3.70
N ARG A 105 29.30 -2.65 -5.01
CA ARG A 105 28.49 -1.72 -5.80
C ARG A 105 27.12 -2.31 -6.15
N PRO A 106 26.05 -1.49 -6.17
CA PRO A 106 24.76 -1.91 -6.69
C PRO A 106 24.85 -2.13 -8.21
N LEU A 107 24.37 -3.28 -8.68
CA LEU A 107 24.31 -3.58 -10.11
C LEU A 107 23.08 -2.94 -10.76
N ARG A 108 23.22 -2.54 -12.02
CA ARG A 108 22.18 -2.02 -12.91
C ARG A 108 21.81 -3.03 -13.99
N ALA A 109 20.76 -2.73 -14.76
CA ALA A 109 20.34 -3.60 -15.86
C ALA A 109 21.47 -3.84 -16.87
N GLU A 110 22.27 -2.81 -17.15
CA GLU A 110 23.38 -2.86 -18.10
C GLU A 110 24.54 -3.77 -17.65
N ASP A 111 24.63 -4.12 -16.35
CA ASP A 111 25.70 -4.97 -15.80
C ASP A 111 25.44 -6.48 -15.97
N PHE A 112 24.26 -6.87 -16.45
CA PHE A 112 23.93 -8.28 -16.73
C PHE A 112 24.06 -8.57 -18.21
N ASP A 113 24.21 -9.84 -18.59
CA ASP A 113 24.14 -10.28 -19.99
C ASP A 113 22.80 -10.95 -20.32
N ASP A 114 22.20 -11.63 -19.34
CA ASP A 114 20.94 -12.36 -19.55
C ASP A 114 19.73 -11.41 -19.68
N PRO A 115 18.78 -11.70 -20.60
CA PRO A 115 17.65 -10.83 -20.86
C PRO A 115 16.66 -10.76 -19.68
N PHE A 116 16.64 -11.75 -18.78
CA PHE A 116 15.68 -11.83 -17.70
C PHE A 116 16.01 -10.86 -16.57
N ARG A 117 17.26 -10.84 -16.10
CA ARG A 117 17.73 -9.88 -15.08
C ARG A 117 17.73 -8.45 -15.61
N LYS A 118 18.11 -8.25 -16.88
CA LYS A 118 17.95 -6.96 -17.59
C LYS A 118 16.51 -6.48 -17.53
N GLY A 119 15.57 -7.33 -17.93
CA GLY A 119 14.14 -7.03 -17.93
C GLY A 119 13.65 -6.68 -16.52
N LEU A 120 13.98 -7.50 -15.52
CA LEU A 120 13.59 -7.29 -14.14
C LEU A 120 14.03 -5.92 -13.60
N LEU A 121 15.32 -5.58 -13.73
CA LEU A 121 15.85 -4.31 -13.24
C LEU A 121 15.30 -3.10 -14.02
N THR A 122 15.10 -3.26 -15.33
CA THR A 122 14.50 -2.22 -16.18
C THR A 122 13.07 -1.91 -15.73
N ILE A 123 12.25 -2.94 -15.54
CA ILE A 123 10.85 -2.80 -15.09
C ILE A 123 10.82 -2.18 -13.69
N ALA A 124 11.58 -2.72 -12.74
CA ALA A 124 11.62 -2.21 -11.37
C ALA A 124 12.04 -0.74 -11.30
N THR A 125 13.04 -0.34 -12.10
CA THR A 125 13.50 1.04 -12.18
C THR A 125 12.43 1.96 -12.77
N ALA A 126 11.74 1.54 -13.82
CA ALA A 126 10.67 2.32 -14.44
C ALA A 126 9.47 2.50 -13.50
N THR A 127 9.07 1.44 -12.79
CA THR A 127 8.02 1.49 -11.76
C THR A 127 8.39 2.46 -10.65
N SER A 128 9.59 2.32 -10.06
CA SER A 128 10.05 3.16 -8.96
C SER A 128 10.12 4.64 -9.35
N ARG A 129 10.63 4.95 -10.55
CA ARG A 129 10.67 6.33 -11.07
C ARG A 129 9.29 6.94 -11.21
N THR A 130 8.33 6.16 -11.68
CA THR A 130 6.94 6.59 -11.85
C THR A 130 6.30 6.87 -10.48
N GLU A 131 6.51 5.96 -9.53
CA GLU A 131 6.00 6.10 -8.16
C GLU A 131 6.59 7.32 -7.45
N ILE A 132 7.92 7.49 -7.47
CA ILE A 132 8.62 8.63 -6.86
C ILE A 132 8.08 9.96 -7.40
N ARG A 133 7.92 10.07 -8.73
CA ARG A 133 7.40 11.28 -9.37
C ARG A 133 6.00 11.60 -8.86
N TRP A 134 5.10 10.61 -8.92
CA TRP A 134 3.72 10.78 -8.48
C TRP A 134 3.64 11.15 -6.98
N ILE A 135 4.45 10.53 -6.12
CA ILE A 135 4.48 10.84 -4.70
C ILE A 135 4.88 12.30 -4.47
N ARG A 136 5.95 12.77 -5.11
CA ARG A 136 6.41 14.16 -4.97
C ARG A 136 5.33 15.16 -5.37
N GLU A 137 4.79 15.01 -6.57
CA GLU A 137 3.71 15.87 -7.08
C GLU A 137 2.47 15.85 -6.19
N THR A 138 2.17 14.70 -5.57
CA THR A 138 1.02 14.56 -4.67
C THR A 138 1.28 15.23 -3.32
N ILE A 139 2.48 15.10 -2.77
CA ILE A 139 2.87 15.80 -1.54
C ILE A 139 2.76 17.31 -1.74
N ASP A 140 3.30 17.84 -2.85
CA ASP A 140 3.25 19.28 -3.16
C ASP A 140 1.79 19.77 -3.19
N ARG A 141 0.90 19.06 -3.91
CA ARG A 141 -0.55 19.38 -3.93
C ARG A 141 -1.23 19.33 -2.56
N LEU A 142 -0.81 18.43 -1.67
CA LEU A 142 -1.39 18.27 -0.34
C LEU A 142 -0.88 19.33 0.65
N THR A 143 0.30 19.92 0.42
CA THR A 143 0.88 20.94 1.29
C THR A 143 0.67 22.37 0.82
N ASP A 144 0.36 22.55 -0.46
CA ASP A 144 0.03 23.86 -1.04
C ASP A 144 -1.47 24.21 -0.90
N ALA A 145 -2.27 23.29 -0.36
CA ALA A 145 -3.71 23.45 -0.09
C ALA A 145 -4.00 23.87 1.35
#